data_AF-A0A846TAK6-F1
#
_entry.id   AF-A0A846TAK6-F1
#
_cell.length_a   1.000
_cell.length_b   1.000
_cell.length_c   1.000
_cell.angle_alpha   90.00
_cell.angle_beta   90.00
_cell.angle_gamma   90.00
#
_symmetry.space_group_name_H-M   'P 1'
#
loop_
_entity.id
_entity.type
_entity.pdbx_description
1 polymer ?
#
loop_
_entity_poly.entity_id
_entity_poly.type
_entity_poly.pdbx_seq_one_letter_code
_entity_poly.pdbx_strand_id
1 'polypeptide(L)' 'MPRVQTPGNGPSQRLVVAPGREGDGILHMPGGQSGHPLSPYYRAGHEAWAAGEPLPFAPGPILHLLQLRPAP' A
#
# COMPACT_ATOMS: atom_id res chain seq x y z
N MET A 1 9.04 -14.18 -8.14
CA MET A 1 7.79 -14.11 -8.94
C MET A 1 8.07 -13.32 -10.21
N PRO A 2 7.57 -13.71 -11.39
CA PRO A 2 7.78 -12.94 -12.61
C PRO A 2 7.05 -11.60 -12.56
N ARG A 3 7.65 -10.55 -13.16
CA ARG A 3 7.05 -9.22 -13.28
C ARG A 3 5.93 -9.28 -14.33
N VAL A 4 4.68 -9.30 -13.89
CA VAL A 4 3.50 -9.21 -14.77
C VAL A 4 3.09 -7.75 -14.85
N GLN A 5 3.49 -7.03 -15.91
CA GLN A 5 3.11 -5.63 -16.09
C GLN A 5 2.96 -5.31 -17.57
N THR A 6 1.73 -5.06 -17.99
CA THR A 6 1.36 -4.55 -19.33
C THR A 6 0.53 -3.27 -19.15
N PRO A 7 0.30 -2.48 -20.22
CA PRO A 7 -0.51 -1.26 -20.11
C PRO A 7 -1.94 -1.50 -19.60
N GLY A 8 -2.49 -2.70 -19.80
CA GLY A 8 -3.87 -3.05 -19.41
C GLY A 8 -3.99 -4.11 -18.31
N ASN A 9 -2.88 -4.67 -17.82
CA ASN A 9 -2.91 -5.73 -16.81
C ASN A 9 -1.67 -5.72 -15.93
N GLY A 10 -1.87 -5.98 -14.64
CA GLY A 10 -0.80 -6.12 -13.67
C GLY A 10 -1.37 -6.45 -12.29
N PRO A 11 -0.51 -6.85 -11.35
CA PRO A 11 -0.93 -7.11 -9.98
C PRO A 11 -1.45 -5.84 -9.33
N SER A 12 -2.57 -5.95 -8.61
CA SER A 12 -3.10 -4.88 -7.78
C SER A 12 -2.28 -4.64 -6.51
N GLN A 13 -1.53 -5.67 -6.07
CA GLN A 13 -0.68 -5.60 -4.88
C GLN A 13 0.29 -6.79 -4.81
N ARG A 14 1.32 -6.65 -3.97
CA ARG A 14 2.17 -7.73 -3.46
C ARG A 14 2.10 -7.70 -1.94
N LEU A 15 1.63 -8.79 -1.35
CA LEU A 15 1.51 -8.99 0.10
C LEU A 15 2.23 -10.29 0.46
N VAL A 16 3.17 -10.23 1.40
CA VAL A 16 3.82 -11.42 1.96
C VAL A 16 3.96 -11.20 3.46
N VAL A 17 3.39 -12.11 4.24
CA VAL A 17 3.43 -12.07 5.71
C VAL A 17 3.33 -13.48 6.24
N ALA A 18 3.94 -13.74 7.38
CA ALA A 18 3.81 -15.01 8.11
C ALA A 18 3.33 -14.73 9.54
N PRO A 19 2.50 -15.62 10.13
CA PRO A 19 2.06 -15.47 11.52
C PRO A 19 3.25 -15.36 12.49
N GLY A 20 3.23 -14.36 13.37
CA GLY A 20 4.29 -14.08 14.33
C GLY A 20 5.54 -13.43 13.72
N ARG A 21 5.52 -13.06 12.44
CA ARG A 21 6.58 -12.32 11.73
C ARG A 21 6.01 -11.15 10.93
N GLU A 22 4.98 -10.50 11.47
CA GLU A 22 4.31 -9.37 10.83
C GLU A 22 5.27 -8.19 10.60
N GLY A 23 6.28 -8.03 11.46
CA GLY A 23 7.33 -7.01 11.32
C GLY A 23 8.25 -7.21 10.10
N ASP A 24 8.40 -8.46 9.63
CA ASP A 24 9.16 -8.79 8.41
C ASP A 24 8.26 -8.78 7.15
N GLY A 25 6.96 -8.56 7.33
CA GLY A 25 5.98 -8.57 6.27
C GLY A 25 6.13 -7.40 5.31
N ILE A 26 5.67 -7.58 4.08
CA ILE A 26 5.61 -6.53 3.06
C ILE A 26 4.19 -6.33 2.55
N LEU A 27 3.82 -5.07 2.30
CA LEU A 27 2.62 -4.70 1.56
C LEU A 27 2.99 -3.63 0.54
N HIS A 28 2.72 -3.92 -0.73
CA HIS A 28 3.19 -3.10 -1.83
C HIS A 28 2.11 -2.96 -2.89
N MET A 29 1.84 -1.75 -3.36
CA MET A 29 0.79 -1.46 -4.33
C MET A 29 1.34 -0.59 -5.48
N PRO A 30 0.78 -0.72 -6.71
CA PRO A 30 1.18 0.09 -7.88
C PRO A 30 0.80 1.57 -7.75
N GLY A 31 -0.12 1.92 -6.86
CA GLY A 31 -0.43 3.29 -6.47
C GLY A 31 -0.42 3.40 -4.95
N GLY A 32 -0.90 4.51 -4.41
CA GLY A 32 -1.13 4.64 -2.98
C GLY A 32 -2.56 4.24 -2.58
N GLN A 33 -2.87 4.32 -1.28
CA GLN A 33 -4.18 3.88 -0.77
C GLN A 33 -5.37 4.75 -1.22
N SER A 34 -5.12 5.92 -1.78
CA SER A 34 -6.18 6.84 -2.19
C SER A 34 -6.43 6.74 -3.70
N GLY A 35 -7.70 6.61 -4.09
CA GLY A 35 -8.10 6.71 -5.51
C GLY A 35 -8.25 8.16 -6.01
N HIS A 36 -8.11 9.17 -5.15
CA HIS A 36 -8.33 10.56 -5.51
C HIS A 36 -7.05 11.19 -6.11
N PRO A 37 -7.03 11.66 -7.37
CA PRO A 37 -5.80 12.11 -8.04
C PRO A 37 -5.04 13.25 -7.34
N LEU A 38 -5.73 14.14 -6.63
CA LEU A 38 -5.12 15.23 -5.85
C LEU A 38 -4.65 14.83 -4.45
N SER A 39 -4.90 13.59 -4.03
CA SER A 39 -4.47 13.12 -2.71
C SER A 39 -2.95 12.96 -2.68
N PRO A 40 -2.26 13.38 -1.59
CA PRO A 40 -0.85 13.05 -1.41
C PRO A 40 -0.62 11.54 -1.34
N TYR A 41 -1.68 10.76 -1.07
CA TYR A 41 -1.65 9.30 -1.01
C TYR A 41 -2.10 8.62 -2.32
N TYR A 42 -2.23 9.34 -3.45
CA TYR A 42 -2.63 8.75 -4.74
C TYR A 42 -1.52 7.89 -5.35
N ARG A 43 -0.26 8.34 -5.27
CA ARG A 43 0.93 7.62 -5.78
C ARG A 43 1.91 7.23 -4.69
N ALA A 44 1.49 7.30 -3.42
CA ALA A 44 2.35 6.93 -2.29
C ALA A 44 2.85 5.48 -2.47
N GLY A 45 4.18 5.30 -2.56
CA GLY A 45 4.80 4.00 -2.79
C GLY A 45 4.97 3.57 -4.26
N HIS A 46 4.51 4.38 -5.23
CA HIS A 46 4.61 4.04 -6.65
C HIS A 46 6.07 3.92 -7.15
N GLU A 47 6.97 4.76 -6.66
CA GLU A 47 8.39 4.67 -7.04
C GLU A 47 9.01 3.35 -6.56
N ALA A 48 8.74 2.97 -5.31
CA ALA A 48 9.13 1.67 -4.78
C ALA A 48 8.54 0.53 -5.61
N TRP A 49 7.29 0.67 -6.08
CA TRP A 49 6.67 -0.31 -6.98
C TRP A 49 7.39 -0.44 -8.31
N ALA A 50 7.71 0.70 -8.94
CA ALA A 50 8.44 0.72 -10.20
C ALA A 50 9.85 0.12 -10.05
N ALA A 51 10.51 0.33 -8.92
CA ALA A 51 11.83 -0.20 -8.60
C ALA A 51 11.81 -1.66 -8.09
N GLY A 52 10.64 -2.16 -7.65
CA GLY A 52 10.53 -3.48 -7.02
C GLY A 52 10.98 -3.52 -5.55
N GLU A 53 11.15 -2.37 -4.92
CA GLU A 53 11.59 -2.23 -3.54
C GLU A 53 10.46 -2.56 -2.56
N PRO A 54 10.68 -3.44 -1.57
CA PRO A 54 9.65 -3.81 -0.61
C PRO A 54 9.29 -2.63 0.31
N LEU A 55 7.98 -2.47 0.58
CA LEU A 55 7.48 -1.58 1.63
C LEU A 55 7.00 -2.40 2.83
N PRO A 56 7.19 -1.92 4.07
CA PRO A 56 6.73 -2.62 5.27
C PRO A 56 5.23 -2.90 5.24
N PHE A 57 4.84 -4.08 5.75
CA PHE A 57 3.43 -4.42 5.98
C PHE A 57 2.83 -3.59 7.12
N ALA A 58 3.61 -3.38 8.18
CA ALA A 58 3.16 -2.61 9.33
C ALA A 58 2.89 -1.14 8.93
N PRO A 59 1.81 -0.53 9.45
CA PRO A 59 1.57 0.89 9.22
C PRO A 59 2.67 1.73 9.87
N GLY A 60 2.94 2.89 9.28
CA GLY A 60 3.77 3.91 9.91
C GLY A 60 3.06 4.61 11.09
N PRO A 61 3.65 5.70 11.61
CA PRO A 61 3.05 6.49 12.67
C PRO A 61 1.64 6.99 12.31
N ILE A 62 0.77 7.10 13.32
CA ILE A 62 -0.57 7.65 13.15
C ILE A 62 -0.47 9.13 12.76
N LEU A 63 -1.02 9.48 11.60
CA LEU A 63 -1.07 10.87 11.12
C LEU A 63 -2.40 11.57 11.44
N HIS A 64 -3.50 10.80 11.49
CA HIS A 64 -4.85 11.32 11.70
C HIS A 64 -5.63 10.41 12.63
N LEU A 65 -6.37 11.01 13.58
CA LEU A 65 -7.30 10.31 14.45
C LEU A 65 -8.71 10.85 14.20
N LEU A 66 -9.64 9.96 13.85
CA LEU A 66 -11.04 10.29 13.59
C LEU A 66 -11.90 9.69 14.70
N GLN A 67 -12.65 10.55 15.41
CA GLN A 67 -13.68 10.12 16.35
C GLN A 67 -15.05 10.32 15.69
N LEU A 68 -15.68 9.22 15.30
CA LEU A 68 -17.00 9.24 14.68
C LEU A 68 -18.07 9.06 15.76
N ARG A 69 -19.05 9.96 15.80
CA ARG A 69 -20.23 9.84 16.66
C ARG A 69 -21.47 9.66 15.77
N PRO A 70 -22.22 8.57 15.92
CA PRO A 70 -23.48 8.43 15.19
C PRO A 70 -24.45 9.54 15.62
N ALA A 71 -25.34 9.92 14.70
CA ALA A 71 -26.49 10.74 15.08
C ALA A 71 -27.42 9.93 16.02
N PRO A 72 -28.17 10.61 16.90
CA PRO A 72 -29.16 9.95 17.76
C PRO A 72 -30.18 9.10 16.99
#